data_AF-A0A954W0H3-F1
#
_entry.id   AF-A0A954W0H3-F1
#
_cell.length_a   1.000
_cell.length_b   1.000
_cell.length_c   1.000
_cell.angle_alpha   90.00
_cell.angle_beta   90.00
_cell.angle_gamma   90.00
#
_symmetry.space_group_name_H-M   'P 1'
#
loop_
_entity.id
_entity.type
_entity.pdbx_description
1 polymer ?
#
loop_
_entity_poly.entity_id
_entity_poly.type
_entity_poly.pdbx_seq_one_letter_code
_entity_poly.pdbx_strand_id
1 'polypeptide(L)'
;VITDPRELDVPNVGLVSLTDPETGEAMQLDTSSHAVRDTVAQLARQRLDHLERTFRSSKIDFIHVDAAGSVVDPLAKFFRMRERRLQR
;
A
#
# COMPACT_ATOMS: atom_id res chain seq x y z
N VAL A 1 -2.66 1.96 6.19
CA VAL A 1 -2.45 1.28 4.89
C VAL A 1 -1.00 0.90 4.80
N ILE A 2 -0.77 -0.34 4.38
CA ILE A 2 0.55 -0.90 4.14
C ILE A 2 0.75 -0.86 2.62
N THR A 3 1.93 -0.46 2.17
CA THR A 3 2.31 -0.47 0.76
C THR A 3 3.69 -1.07 0.58
N ASP A 4 3.88 -1.85 -0.47
CA ASP A 4 5.21 -2.23 -0.94
C ASP A 4 5.58 -1.43 -2.20
N PRO A 5 6.80 -0.90 -2.33
CA PRO A 5 7.24 -0.20 -3.54
C PRO A 5 7.04 -1.01 -4.83
N ARG A 6 7.13 -2.34 -4.76
CA ARG A 6 6.94 -3.26 -5.89
C ARG A 6 5.48 -3.39 -6.33
N GLU A 7 4.53 -2.99 -5.50
CA GLU A 7 3.12 -2.87 -5.90
C GLU A 7 2.89 -1.61 -6.73
N LEU A 8 3.69 -0.56 -6.51
CA LEU A 8 3.61 0.71 -7.22
C LEU A 8 4.39 0.70 -8.53
N ASP A 9 5.50 -0.05 -8.55
CA ASP A 9 6.37 -0.19 -9.72
C ASP A 9 6.83 -1.65 -9.85
N VAL A 10 6.21 -2.37 -10.79
CA VAL A 10 6.51 -3.78 -11.04
C VAL A 10 7.70 -3.88 -12.01
N PRO A 11 8.85 -4.43 -11.62
CA PRO A 11 9.98 -4.59 -12.53
C PRO A 11 9.68 -5.65 -13.60
N ASN A 12 10.31 -5.52 -14.77
CA ASN A 12 10.27 -6.56 -15.79
C ASN A 12 11.15 -7.75 -15.37
N VAL A 13 10.51 -8.80 -14.86
CA VAL A 13 11.13 -10.06 -14.43
C VAL A 13 10.54 -11.28 -15.13
N GLY A 14 9.74 -11.07 -16.18
CA GLY A 14 9.04 -12.13 -16.92
C GLY A 14 7.76 -12.61 -16.24
N LEU A 15 7.39 -13.86 -16.47
CA LEU A 15 6.21 -14.48 -15.87
C LEU A 15 6.50 -14.86 -14.42
N VAL A 16 5.71 -14.30 -13.48
CA VAL A 16 5.84 -14.57 -12.05
C VAL A 16 4.52 -15.02 -11.46
N SER A 17 4.60 -15.84 -10.40
CA SER A 17 3.46 -16.13 -9.55
C SER A 17 3.49 -15.18 -8.37
N LEU A 18 2.47 -14.34 -8.24
CA LEU A 18 2.27 -13.46 -7.10
C LEU A 18 1.33 -14.14 -6.11
N THR A 19 1.62 -13.98 -4.82
CA THR A 19 0.74 -14.40 -3.73
C THR A 19 0.45 -13.18 -2.88
N ASP A 20 -0.82 -12.89 -2.68
CA ASP A 20 -1.29 -11.87 -1.75
C ASP A 20 -1.00 -12.37 -0.32
N PRO A 21 -0.17 -11.65 0.46
CA PRO A 21 0.20 -12.07 1.81
C PRO A 21 -0.93 -11.86 2.84
N GLU A 22 -1.94 -11.04 2.54
CA GLU A 22 -3.10 -10.79 3.39
C GLU A 22 -4.20 -11.85 3.22
N THR A 23 -4.44 -12.30 2.00
CA THR A 23 -5.53 -13.24 1.66
C THR A 23 -5.04 -14.66 1.35
N GLY A 24 -3.77 -14.80 0.95
CA GLY A 24 -3.19 -16.05 0.47
C GLY A 24 -3.55 -16.40 -0.99
N GLU A 25 -4.27 -15.53 -1.71
CA GLU A 25 -4.62 -15.76 -3.10
C GLU A 25 -3.39 -15.70 -4.02
N ALA A 26 -3.30 -16.62 -4.98
CA ALA A 26 -2.20 -16.66 -5.94
C ALA A 26 -2.69 -16.35 -7.35
N MET A 27 -1.90 -15.55 -8.08
CA MET A 27 -2.16 -15.22 -9.48
C MET A 27 -0.87 -15.27 -10.31
N GLN A 28 -0.99 -15.58 -11.60
CA GLN A 28 0.13 -15.46 -12.53
C GLN A 28 0.09 -14.12 -13.23
N LEU A 29 1.25 -13.46 -13.31
CA LEU A 29 1.40 -12.14 -13.92
C LEU A 29 2.59 -12.15 -14.87
N ASP A 30 2.35 -11.79 -16.13
CA ASP A 30 3.42 -11.55 -17.10
C ASP A 30 3.92 -10.10 -17.01
N THR A 31 5.02 -9.91 -16.28
CA THR A 31 5.63 -8.59 -16.07
C THR A 31 6.48 -8.12 -17.25
N SER A 32 6.65 -8.95 -18.29
CA SER A 32 7.36 -8.56 -19.51
C SER A 32 6.56 -7.56 -20.35
N SER A 33 5.24 -7.65 -20.29
CA SER A 33 4.32 -6.75 -20.98
C SER A 33 4.29 -5.38 -20.32
N HIS A 34 4.61 -4.33 -21.09
CA HIS A 34 4.52 -2.94 -20.64
C HIS A 34 3.10 -2.57 -20.24
N ALA A 35 2.10 -3.00 -21.01
CA ALA A 35 0.69 -2.71 -20.73
C ALA A 35 0.24 -3.32 -19.39
N VAL A 36 0.76 -4.51 -19.05
CA VAL A 36 0.49 -5.14 -17.75
C VAL A 36 1.08 -4.31 -16.62
N ARG A 37 2.36 -3.89 -16.73
CA ARG A 37 3.00 -3.04 -15.71
C ARG A 37 2.26 -1.72 -15.48
N ASP A 38 1.87 -1.04 -16.56
CA ASP A 38 1.10 0.22 -16.47
C ASP A 38 -0.26 0.00 -15.78
N THR A 39 -0.96 -1.07 -16.15
CA THR A 39 -2.26 -1.42 -15.57
C THR A 39 -2.13 -1.68 -14.08
N VAL A 40 -1.11 -2.44 -13.66
CA VAL A 40 -0.86 -2.72 -12.24
C VAL A 40 -0.55 -1.44 -11.48
N ALA A 41 0.35 -0.58 -11.98
CA ALA A 41 0.67 0.69 -11.35
C ALA A 41 -0.56 1.61 -11.23
N GLN A 42 -1.43 1.63 -12.24
CA GLN A 42 -2.68 2.39 -12.21
C GLN A 42 -3.66 1.83 -11.16
N LEU A 43 -3.84 0.50 -11.10
CA LEU A 43 -4.68 -0.16 -10.12
C LEU A 43 -4.20 0.08 -8.69
N ALA A 44 -2.88 0.02 -8.46
CA ALA A 44 -2.28 0.29 -7.16
C ALA A 44 -2.57 1.74 -6.70
N ARG A 45 -2.42 2.73 -7.58
CA ARG A 45 -2.77 4.13 -7.29
C ARG A 45 -4.26 4.30 -6.99
N GLN A 46 -5.12 3.70 -7.80
CA GLN A 46 -6.58 3.75 -7.58
C GLN A 46 -7.00 3.12 -6.25
N ARG A 47 -6.38 1.98 -5.87
CA ARG A 47 -6.59 1.33 -4.58
C ARG A 47 -6.20 2.26 -3.42
N LEU A 48 -5.05 2.92 -3.51
CA LEU A 48 -4.58 3.86 -2.48
C LEU A 48 -5.50 5.07 -2.33
N ASP A 49 -5.86 5.70 -3.44
CA ASP A 49 -6.79 6.83 -3.45
C ASP A 49 -8.15 6.44 -2.85
N HIS A 50 -8.65 5.25 -3.20
CA HIS A 50 -9.91 4.74 -2.67
C HIS A 50 -9.85 4.51 -1.16
N LEU A 51 -8.77 3.89 -0.67
CA LEU A 51 -8.55 3.66 0.76
C LEU A 51 -8.44 4.99 1.52
N GLU A 52 -7.66 5.94 1.03
CA GLU A 52 -7.49 7.25 1.67
C GLU A 52 -8.83 7.99 1.79
N ARG A 53 -9.61 8.03 0.71
CA ARG A 53 -10.95 8.64 0.71
C ARG A 53 -11.88 7.96 1.70
N THR A 54 -11.86 6.63 1.74
CA THR A 54 -12.70 5.83 2.65
C THR A 54 -12.37 6.15 4.11
N PHE A 55 -11.10 6.06 4.51
CA PHE A 55 -10.69 6.35 5.89
C PHE A 55 -10.98 7.80 6.31
N ARG A 56 -10.72 8.76 5.41
CA ARG A 56 -11.02 10.17 5.65
C ARG A 56 -12.51 10.41 5.86
N SER A 57 -13.37 9.77 5.08
CA SER A 57 -14.83 9.88 5.22
C SER A 57 -15.34 9.28 6.54
N SER A 58 -14.68 8.24 7.05
CA SER A 58 -15.04 7.59 8.31
C SER A 58 -14.45 8.25 9.56
N LYS A 59 -13.73 9.38 9.43
CA LYS A 59 -12.99 10.05 10.52
C LYS A 59 -12.02 9.11 11.26
N ILE A 60 -11.51 8.10 10.57
CA ILE A 60 -10.51 7.18 11.11
C ILE A 60 -9.14 7.82 10.89
N ASP A 61 -8.37 7.96 11.97
CA ASP A 61 -6.99 8.45 11.85
C ASP A 61 -6.16 7.46 11.01
N PHE A 62 -5.53 7.96 9.97
CA PHE A 62 -4.83 7.17 8.97
C PHE A 62 -3.33 7.12 9.26
N ILE A 63 -2.74 5.93 9.11
CA ILE A 63 -1.30 5.72 9.15
C ILE A 63 -0.86 5.04 7.85
N HIS A 64 0.17 5.59 7.23
CA HIS A 64 0.81 4.97 6.06
C HIS A 64 2.09 4.28 6.51
N VAL A 65 2.26 3.02 6.13
CA VAL A 65 3.43 2.21 6.45
C VAL A 65 3.97 1.64 5.16
N ASP A 66 5.24 1.93 4.89
CA ASP A 66 5.99 1.32 3.78
C ASP A 66 6.58 -0.01 4.26
N ALA A 67 6.28 -1.10 3.56
CA ALA A 67 6.78 -2.43 3.85
C ALA A 67 8.31 -2.56 3.64
N ALA A 68 8.90 -1.71 2.81
CA ALA A 68 10.36 -1.63 2.64
C ALA A 68 11.04 -0.81 3.75
N GLY A 69 10.27 -0.10 4.58
CA GLY A 69 10.75 0.82 5.60
C GLY A 69 10.55 0.34 7.04
N SER A 70 10.86 1.22 7.98
CA SER A 70 10.61 1.01 9.41
C SER A 70 9.11 1.10 9.71
N VAL A 71 8.55 0.04 10.28
CA VAL A 71 7.16 0.01 10.78
C VAL A 71 7.02 0.81 12.08
N VAL A 72 8.11 0.94 12.84
CA VAL A 72 8.13 1.57 14.17
C VAL A 72 7.95 3.08 14.06
N ASP A 73 8.63 3.73 13.12
CA ASP A 73 8.61 5.20 13.00
C ASP A 73 7.23 5.78 12.67
N PRO A 74 6.47 5.24 11.68
CA PRO A 74 5.10 5.68 11.43
C PRO A 74 4.21 5.50 12.65
N LEU A 75 4.30 4.35 13.33
CA LEU A 75 3.47 4.05 14.51
C LEU A 75 3.77 5.01 15.66
N ALA A 76 5.05 5.24 15.94
CA ALA A 76 5.47 6.19 16.97
C ALA A 76 4.98 7.61 16.69
N LYS A 77 5.08 8.08 15.43
CA LYS A 77 4.54 9.40 15.01
C LYS A 77 3.03 9.47 15.20
N PHE A 78 2.32 8.42 14.83
CA PHE A 78 0.86 8.34 14.96
C PHE A 78 0.40 8.46 16.42
N PHE A 79 1.00 7.66 17.32
CA PHE A 79 0.64 7.72 18.74
C PHE A 79 0.97 9.08 19.37
N ARG A 80 2.11 9.69 19.03
CA ARG A 80 2.47 11.06 19.49
C ARG A 80 1.49 12.12 18.98
N MET A 81 1.06 12.03 17.72
CA MET A 81 0.05 12.95 17.17
C MET A 81 -1.27 12.83 17.94
N ARG A 82 -1.69 11.60 18.26
CA ARG A 82 -2.93 11.33 18.98
C ARG A 82 -2.88 11.80 20.44
N GLU A 83 -1.77 11.59 21.12
CA GLU A 83 -1.53 12.10 22.47
C GLU A 83 -1.67 13.64 22.53
N ARG A 84 -1.07 14.36 21.58
CA ARG A 84 -1.18 15.83 21.49
C ARG A 84 -2.60 16.34 21.27
N ARG A 85 -3.47 15.58 20.61
CA ARG A 85 -4.89 15.95 20.42
C ARG A 85 -5.71 15.73 21.69
N LEU A 86 -5.35 14.73 22.51
CA LEU A 86 -6.03 14.44 23.77
C LEU A 86 -5.64 15.39 24.91
N GLN A 87 -4.46 16.01 24.83
CA GLN A 87 -3.98 17.02 25.78
C GLN A 87 -4.48 18.45 25.47
N ARG A 88 -5.30 18.63 24.43
CA ARG A 88 -5.98 19.88 24.08
C ARG A 88 -7.45 19.80 24.45
#